data_AF-A0A6C0DPP2-F1
#
_entry.id   AF-A0A6C0DPP2-F1
#
_cell.length_a   1.000
_cell.length_b   1.000
_cell.length_c   1.000
_cell.angle_alpha   90.00
_cell.angle_beta   90.00
_cell.angle_gamma   90.00
#
_symmetry.space_group_name_H-M   'P 1'
#
loop_
_entity.id
_entity.type
_entity.pdbx_description
1 polymer ?
#
loop_
_entity_poly.entity_id
_entity_poly.type
_entity_poly.pdbx_seq_one_letter_code
_entity_poly.pdbx_strand_id
1 'polypeptide(L)'
;MNTDVILFSDDINMDIYIILAIFISFLWGIQPIIHKHLLNKYNSITIMLSSSIVYCSLTIILSIYKYRDVATDIQKLTSRDIGILVGLPIFTIFMANVIYYYILKNHESSIISALVYSSPAFTLIIAYLLLNERLNLYGLLGIFAIIIGVILISMNNHSSKQLEFFLNK
;
A
#
# COMPACT_ATOMS: atom_id res chain seq x y z
N MET A 1 1.87 23.40 24.79
CA MET A 1 0.81 22.39 24.87
C MET A 1 0.98 21.51 23.63
N ASN A 2 1.73 20.42 23.77
CA ASN A 2 2.24 19.61 22.67
C ASN A 2 1.14 18.67 22.16
N THR A 3 0.61 18.94 20.98
CA THR A 3 -0.25 18.01 20.22
C THR A 3 0.48 16.74 19.77
N ASP A 4 1.80 16.71 19.89
CA ASP A 4 2.64 15.52 19.63
C ASP A 4 2.42 14.39 20.65
N VAL A 5 1.86 14.67 21.82
CA VAL A 5 1.74 13.68 22.90
C VAL A 5 0.52 12.74 22.72
N ILE A 6 -0.47 13.10 21.91
CA ILE A 6 -1.71 12.28 21.83
C ILE A 6 -1.66 11.25 20.70
N LEU A 7 -0.87 11.48 19.64
CA LEU A 7 -0.79 10.54 18.51
C LEU A 7 0.37 9.55 18.61
N PHE A 8 1.35 9.80 19.49
CA PHE A 8 2.57 8.99 19.64
C PHE A 8 3.03 8.91 21.10
N SER A 9 2.12 8.90 22.08
CA SER A 9 2.50 8.48 23.44
C SER A 9 2.72 6.97 23.46
N ASP A 10 3.78 6.52 24.11
CA ASP A 10 4.10 5.09 24.33
C ASP A 10 3.02 4.32 25.15
N ASP A 11 1.95 5.00 25.58
CA ASP A 11 0.79 4.49 26.32
C ASP A 11 -0.49 4.35 25.46
N ILE A 12 -0.36 4.15 24.15
CA ILE A 12 -1.53 3.84 23.31
C ILE A 12 -1.87 2.36 23.47
N ASN A 13 -3.07 2.06 23.98
CA ASN A 13 -3.57 0.68 24.09
C ASN A 13 -3.56 -0.03 22.74
N MET A 14 -3.23 -1.33 22.72
CA MET A 14 -3.20 -2.17 21.51
C MET A 14 -4.47 -2.05 20.65
N ASP A 15 -5.62 -1.86 21.30
CA ASP A 15 -6.92 -1.68 20.65
C ASP A 15 -6.94 -0.45 19.73
N ILE A 16 -6.30 0.66 20.11
CA ILE A 16 -6.21 1.86 19.29
C ILE A 16 -5.37 1.60 18.04
N TYR A 17 -4.26 0.87 18.15
CA TYR A 17 -3.45 0.52 16.98
C TYR A 17 -4.24 -0.33 15.98
N ILE A 18 -5.05 -1.28 16.47
CA ILE A 18 -5.94 -2.09 15.63
C ILE A 18 -6.96 -1.20 14.91
N ILE A 19 -7.60 -0.28 15.63
CA ILE A 19 -8.58 0.66 15.05
C ILE A 19 -7.92 1.53 13.97
N LEU A 20 -6.73 2.08 14.25
CA LEU A 20 -6.00 2.91 13.29
C LEU A 20 -5.56 2.11 12.06
N ALA A 21 -5.10 0.86 12.22
CA ALA A 21 -4.73 -0.01 11.11
C ALA A 21 -5.92 -0.37 10.22
N ILE A 22 -7.09 -0.64 10.83
CA ILE A 22 -8.34 -0.85 10.08
C ILE A 22 -8.73 0.43 9.34
N PHE A 23 -8.60 1.59 9.98
CA PHE A 23 -8.90 2.86 9.34
C PHE A 23 -7.97 3.16 8.15
N ILE A 24 -6.68 2.90 8.28
CA ILE A 24 -5.71 2.98 7.17
C ILE A 24 -6.13 2.06 6.02
N SER A 25 -6.51 0.82 6.34
CA SER A 25 -6.96 -0.17 5.35
C SER A 25 -8.23 0.30 4.62
N PHE A 26 -9.16 0.93 5.34
CA PHE A 26 -10.35 1.55 4.76
C PHE A 26 -9.98 2.68 3.79
N LEU A 27 -9.10 3.60 4.20
CA LEU A 27 -8.64 4.69 3.34
C LEU A 27 -7.93 4.18 2.08
N TRP A 28 -7.09 3.15 2.23
CA TRP A 28 -6.40 2.54 1.09
C TRP A 28 -7.35 1.78 0.17
N GLY A 29 -8.43 1.19 0.70
CA GLY A 29 -9.46 0.53 -0.12
C GLY A 29 -10.15 1.46 -1.13
N ILE A 30 -10.20 2.77 -0.87
CA ILE A 30 -10.76 3.78 -1.79
C ILE A 30 -9.84 4.01 -3.00
N GLN A 31 -8.52 3.92 -2.80
CA GLN A 31 -7.50 4.21 -3.79
C GLN A 31 -7.68 3.49 -5.15
N PRO A 32 -7.82 2.15 -5.22
CA PRO A 32 -7.95 1.44 -6.49
C PRO A 32 -9.21 1.85 -7.28
N ILE A 33 -10.29 2.23 -6.59
CA ILE A 33 -11.54 2.67 -7.23
C ILE A 33 -11.34 4.03 -7.91
N ILE A 34 -10.76 4.99 -7.17
CA ILE A 34 -10.48 6.34 -7.70
C ILE A 34 -9.46 6.26 -8.84
N HIS A 35 -8.35 5.54 -8.66
CA HIS A 35 -7.34 5.41 -9.71
C HIS A 35 -7.90 4.74 -10.97
N LYS A 36 -8.72 3.69 -10.83
CA LYS A 36 -9.41 3.07 -11.98
C LYS A 36 -10.29 4.07 -12.71
N HIS A 37 -11.10 4.85 -11.99
CA HIS A 37 -11.96 5.88 -12.58
C HIS A 37 -11.14 6.93 -13.34
N LEU A 38 -10.01 7.39 -12.77
CA LEU A 38 -9.13 8.37 -13.39
C LEU A 38 -8.38 7.82 -14.61
N LEU A 39 -7.97 6.54 -14.59
CA LEU A 39 -7.28 5.88 -15.70
C LEU A 39 -8.15 5.73 -16.97
N ASN A 40 -9.46 5.85 -16.83
CA ASN A 40 -10.39 5.92 -17.97
C ASN A 40 -10.38 7.30 -18.66
N LYS A 41 -9.88 8.33 -17.99
CA LYS A 41 -9.87 9.73 -18.47
C LYS A 41 -8.46 10.26 -18.75
N TYR A 42 -7.47 9.78 -18.01
CA TYR A 42 -6.11 10.32 -18.00
C TYR A 42 -5.06 9.23 -18.20
N ASN A 43 -3.87 9.63 -18.68
CA ASN A 43 -2.71 8.75 -18.75
C ASN A 43 -2.22 8.41 -17.33
N SER A 44 -1.71 7.19 -17.14
CA SER A 44 -1.13 6.73 -15.86
C SER A 44 -0.05 7.69 -15.36
N ILE A 45 0.80 8.21 -16.24
CA ILE A 45 1.88 9.15 -15.89
C ILE A 45 1.30 10.45 -15.30
N THR A 46 0.19 10.95 -15.86
CA THR A 46 -0.47 12.16 -15.33
C THR A 46 -0.98 11.96 -13.91
N ILE A 47 -1.55 10.78 -13.62
CA ILE A 47 -2.02 10.42 -12.28
C ILE A 47 -0.84 10.24 -11.33
N MET A 48 0.22 9.55 -11.75
CA MET A 48 1.44 9.38 -10.93
C MET A 48 2.05 10.73 -10.56
N LEU A 49 2.22 11.63 -11.54
CA LEU A 49 2.83 12.94 -11.32
C LEU A 49 1.99 13.80 -10.40
N SER A 50 0.67 13.89 -10.63
CA SER A 50 -0.20 14.73 -9.79
C SER A 50 -0.25 14.23 -8.35
N SER A 51 -0.39 12.92 -8.13
CA SER A 51 -0.32 12.31 -6.78
C SER A 51 1.04 12.54 -6.12
N SER A 52 2.14 12.42 -6.88
CA SER A 52 3.50 12.62 -6.36
C SER A 52 3.74 14.07 -5.96
N ILE A 53 3.23 15.04 -6.73
CA ILE A 53 3.33 16.47 -6.39
C ILE A 53 2.62 16.74 -5.07
N VAL A 54 1.37 16.29 -4.92
CA VAL A 54 0.59 16.50 -3.68
C VAL A 54 1.29 15.83 -2.48
N TYR A 55 1.74 14.58 -2.63
CA TYR A 55 2.46 13.87 -1.58
C TYR A 55 3.76 14.58 -1.19
N CYS A 56 4.54 15.01 -2.17
CA CYS A 56 5.78 15.76 -1.96
C CYS A 56 5.51 17.09 -1.23
N SER A 57 4.51 17.86 -1.67
CA SER A 57 4.15 19.12 -1.03
C SER A 57 3.74 18.95 0.44
N LEU A 58 2.88 17.97 0.74
CA LEU A 58 2.46 17.70 2.12
C LEU A 58 3.63 17.21 2.98
N THR A 59 4.49 16.35 2.43
CA THR A 59 5.67 15.86 3.14
C THR A 59 6.67 17.00 3.42
N ILE A 60 6.87 17.93 2.50
CA ILE A 60 7.71 19.12 2.73
C ILE A 60 7.14 19.97 3.87
N ILE A 61 5.82 20.20 3.90
CA ILE A 61 5.17 20.96 4.99
C ILE A 61 5.41 20.29 6.34
N LEU A 62 5.26 18.96 6.40
CA LEU A 62 5.53 18.19 7.62
C LEU A 62 7.02 18.23 8.02
N SER A 63 7.94 18.16 7.05
CA SER A 63 9.37 18.28 7.29
C SER A 63 9.76 19.65 7.85
N ILE A 64 9.08 20.72 7.44
CA ILE A 64 9.28 22.05 8.03
C ILE A 64 8.75 22.10 9.46
N TYR A 65 7.60 21.49 9.74
CA TYR A 65 7.06 21.40 11.10
C TYR A 65 8.00 20.62 12.04
N LYS A 66 8.61 19.53 11.57
CA LYS A 66 9.58 18.69 12.29
C LYS A 66 11.03 18.99 11.94
N TYR A 67 11.36 20.25 11.59
CA TYR A 67 12.66 20.59 11.02
C TYR A 67 13.86 20.17 11.89
N ARG A 68 13.71 20.20 13.22
CA ARG A 68 14.80 19.82 14.15
C ARG A 68 15.15 18.35 14.00
N ASP A 69 14.16 17.48 14.07
CA ASP A 69 14.34 16.03 13.97
C ASP A 69 14.91 15.66 12.60
N VAL A 70 14.29 16.20 11.54
CA VAL A 70 14.73 15.98 10.15
C VAL A 70 16.17 16.46 9.93
N ALA A 71 16.54 17.64 10.43
CA ALA A 71 17.91 18.15 10.31
C ALA A 71 18.92 17.28 11.05
N THR A 72 18.57 16.77 12.24
CA THR A 72 19.45 15.87 12.98
C THR A 72 19.64 14.53 12.29
N ASP A 73 18.62 14.00 11.64
CA ASP A 73 18.72 12.71 10.95
C ASP A 73 19.50 12.82 9.64
N ILE A 74 19.32 13.90 8.88
CA ILE A 74 20.12 14.17 7.67
C ILE A 74 21.62 14.19 7.98
N GLN A 75 22.03 14.71 9.13
CA GLN A 75 23.44 14.73 9.54
C GLN A 75 24.01 13.35 9.88
N LYS A 76 23.15 12.38 10.24
CA LYS A 76 23.54 11.00 10.58
C LYS A 76 23.56 10.08 9.37
N LEU A 77 22.92 10.45 8.26
CA LEU A 77 22.79 9.60 7.08
C LEU A 77 24.16 9.24 6.50
N THR A 78 24.39 7.93 6.33
CA THR A 78 25.55 7.43 5.61
C THR A 78 25.28 7.38 4.10
N SER A 79 26.33 7.27 3.27
CA SER A 79 26.16 7.08 1.83
C SER A 79 25.37 5.81 1.47
N ARG A 80 25.45 4.78 2.33
CA ARG A 80 24.64 3.56 2.19
C ARG A 80 23.17 3.86 2.44
N ASP A 81 22.84 4.61 3.48
CA ASP A 81 21.46 4.96 3.82
C ASP A 81 20.83 5.80 2.72
N ILE A 82 21.57 6.76 2.17
CA ILE A 82 21.12 7.55 1.01
C ILE A 82 20.85 6.64 -0.19
N GLY A 83 21.74 5.69 -0.47
CA GLY A 83 21.54 4.70 -1.53
C GLY A 83 20.26 3.88 -1.34
N ILE A 84 19.96 3.46 -0.10
CA ILE A 84 18.74 2.73 0.23
C ILE A 84 17.50 3.63 0.12
N LEU A 85 17.55 4.84 0.68
CA LEU A 85 16.44 5.81 0.68
C LEU A 85 16.06 6.27 -0.72
N VAL A 86 17.01 6.35 -1.66
CA VAL A 86 16.75 6.71 -3.05
C VAL A 86 16.43 5.48 -3.90
N GLY A 87 17.15 4.38 -3.69
CA GLY A 87 16.99 3.15 -4.48
C GLY A 87 15.66 2.46 -4.21
N LEU A 88 15.24 2.38 -2.95
CA LEU A 88 14.04 1.64 -2.56
C LEU A 88 12.77 2.20 -3.23
N PRO A 89 12.46 3.51 -3.20
CA PRO A 89 11.30 4.07 -3.90
C PRO A 89 11.28 3.84 -5.42
N ILE A 90 12.44 3.76 -6.08
CA ILE A 90 12.50 3.49 -7.53
C ILE A 90 11.89 2.13 -7.84
N PHE A 91 12.18 1.12 -7.02
CA PHE A 91 11.64 -0.22 -7.20
C PHE A 91 10.24 -0.37 -6.60
N THR A 92 10.05 0.03 -5.34
CA THR A 92 8.81 -0.27 -4.60
C THR A 92 7.67 0.70 -4.88
N ILE A 93 7.98 1.90 -5.39
CA ILE A 93 6.97 2.92 -5.69
C ILE A 93 6.90 3.15 -7.19
N PHE A 94 7.98 3.59 -7.84
CA PHE A 94 7.89 3.97 -9.25
C PHE A 94 7.61 2.77 -10.16
N MET A 95 8.47 1.76 -10.14
CA MET A 95 8.31 0.57 -10.99
C MET A 95 7.02 -0.20 -10.64
N ALA A 96 6.73 -0.36 -9.35
CA ALA A 96 5.49 -0.98 -8.90
C ALA A 96 4.24 -0.24 -9.41
N ASN A 97 4.21 1.10 -9.35
CA ASN A 97 3.06 1.88 -9.83
C ASN A 97 2.87 1.80 -11.35
N VAL A 98 3.97 1.75 -12.13
CA VAL A 98 3.88 1.57 -13.59
C VAL A 98 3.16 0.26 -13.91
N ILE A 99 3.57 -0.84 -13.27
CA ILE A 99 2.96 -2.17 -13.46
C ILE A 99 1.53 -2.17 -12.92
N TYR A 100 1.32 -1.64 -11.71
CA TYR A 100 0.02 -1.56 -11.04
C TYR A 100 -1.00 -0.81 -11.88
N TYR A 101 -0.67 0.37 -12.42
CA TYR A 101 -1.59 1.13 -13.26
C TYR A 101 -1.85 0.47 -14.61
N TYR A 102 -0.86 -0.22 -15.18
CA TYR A 102 -1.07 -1.02 -16.38
C TYR A 102 -2.13 -2.13 -16.16
N ILE A 103 -1.98 -2.94 -15.09
CA ILE A 103 -2.94 -4.01 -14.80
C ILE A 103 -4.28 -3.47 -14.32
N LEU A 104 -4.27 -2.42 -13.48
CA LEU A 104 -5.50 -1.81 -12.96
C LEU A 104 -6.33 -1.22 -14.09
N LYS A 105 -5.72 -0.62 -15.12
CA LYS A 105 -6.45 -0.08 -16.27
C LYS A 105 -7.22 -1.16 -17.02
N ASN A 106 -6.69 -2.38 -17.10
CA ASN A 106 -7.26 -3.45 -17.92
C ASN A 106 -8.14 -4.45 -17.13
N HIS A 107 -8.03 -4.47 -15.79
CA HIS A 107 -8.73 -5.42 -14.93
C HIS A 107 -9.60 -4.73 -13.89
N GLU A 108 -10.46 -5.50 -13.22
CA GLU A 108 -11.33 -4.96 -12.19
C GLU A 108 -10.54 -4.56 -10.94
N SER A 109 -10.89 -3.41 -10.36
CA SER A 109 -10.20 -2.85 -9.20
C SER A 109 -10.26 -3.79 -8.00
N SER A 110 -11.34 -4.55 -7.83
CA SER A 110 -11.53 -5.53 -6.76
C SER A 110 -10.55 -6.71 -6.82
N ILE A 111 -10.30 -7.27 -8.01
CA ILE A 111 -9.32 -8.36 -8.18
C ILE A 111 -7.91 -7.81 -7.97
N ILE A 112 -7.58 -6.72 -8.64
CA ILE A 112 -6.23 -6.17 -8.58
C ILE A 112 -5.89 -5.73 -7.16
N SER A 113 -6.82 -5.09 -6.44
CA SER A 113 -6.60 -4.71 -5.06
C SER A 113 -6.49 -5.92 -4.13
N ALA A 114 -7.30 -6.96 -4.30
CA ALA A 114 -7.18 -8.20 -3.51
C ALA A 114 -5.80 -8.85 -3.69
N LEU A 115 -5.32 -8.94 -4.93
CA LEU A 115 -3.98 -9.47 -5.24
C LEU A 115 -2.88 -8.60 -4.63
N VAL A 116 -2.94 -7.28 -4.80
CA VAL A 116 -1.91 -6.35 -4.29
C VAL A 116 -1.91 -6.32 -2.75
N TYR A 117 -3.08 -6.31 -2.13
CA TYR A 117 -3.23 -6.29 -0.67
C TYR A 117 -3.03 -7.66 -0.01
N SER A 118 -2.74 -8.70 -0.80
CA SER A 118 -2.18 -9.96 -0.29
C SER A 118 -0.69 -9.84 0.09
N SER A 119 -0.09 -8.65 -0.06
CA SER A 119 1.29 -8.35 0.32
C SER A 119 1.69 -8.82 1.73
N PRO A 120 0.84 -8.85 2.77
CA PRO A 120 1.23 -9.39 4.08
C PRO A 120 1.69 -10.86 4.02
N ALA A 121 1.16 -11.66 3.09
CA ALA A 121 1.64 -13.02 2.88
C ALA A 121 3.09 -13.05 2.39
N PHE A 122 3.43 -12.18 1.44
CA PHE A 122 4.80 -12.02 0.96
C PHE A 122 5.71 -11.42 2.04
N THR A 123 5.22 -10.46 2.83
CA THR A 123 5.95 -9.87 3.96
C THR A 123 6.36 -10.95 4.96
N LEU A 124 5.44 -11.85 5.36
CA LEU A 124 5.75 -12.95 6.28
C LEU A 124 6.82 -13.90 5.72
N ILE A 125 6.73 -14.24 4.43
CA ILE A 125 7.71 -15.13 3.78
C ILE A 125 9.08 -14.44 3.71
N ILE A 126 9.13 -13.17 3.30
CA ILE A 126 10.37 -12.40 3.19
C ILE A 126 10.98 -12.16 4.57
N ALA A 127 10.16 -11.87 5.59
CA ALA A 127 10.64 -11.69 6.96
C ALA A 127 11.24 -12.97 7.53
N TYR A 128 10.63 -14.13 7.26
CA TYR A 128 11.22 -15.41 7.59
C TYR A 128 12.58 -15.63 6.91
N LEU A 129 12.69 -15.30 5.61
CA LEU A 129 13.91 -15.53 4.83
C LEU A 129 15.05 -14.54 5.09
N LEU A 130 14.73 -13.26 5.28
CA LEU A 130 15.72 -12.17 5.36
C LEU A 130 15.94 -11.66 6.78
N LEU A 131 14.90 -11.64 7.61
CA LEU A 131 14.94 -11.11 8.98
C LEU A 131 15.12 -12.23 10.03
N ASN A 132 15.13 -13.50 9.61
CA ASN A 132 15.15 -14.68 10.49
C ASN A 132 13.99 -14.70 11.51
N GLU A 133 12.85 -14.07 11.16
CA GLU A 133 11.66 -14.12 12.00
C GLU A 133 11.05 -15.52 11.99
N ARG A 134 10.55 -16.00 13.13
CA ARG A 134 9.96 -17.34 13.21
C ARG A 134 8.55 -17.34 12.60
N LEU A 135 8.36 -18.12 11.53
CA LEU A 135 7.04 -18.38 10.98
C LEU A 135 6.33 -19.48 11.79
N ASN A 136 5.41 -19.08 12.66
CA ASN A 136 4.62 -20.02 13.46
C ASN A 136 3.37 -20.53 12.70
N LEU A 137 2.67 -21.50 13.28
CA LEU A 137 1.46 -22.08 12.68
C LEU A 137 0.37 -21.04 12.40
N TYR A 138 0.22 -20.02 13.24
CA TYR A 138 -0.76 -18.95 13.04
C TYR A 138 -0.42 -18.08 11.82
N GLY A 139 0.86 -17.77 11.60
CA GLY A 139 1.32 -17.06 10.41
C GLY A 139 1.03 -17.84 9.12
N LEU A 140 1.27 -19.16 9.14
CA LEU A 140 0.92 -20.05 8.01
C LEU A 140 -0.59 -20.06 7.73
N LEU A 141 -1.41 -20.21 8.77
CA LEU A 141 -2.88 -20.18 8.63
C LEU A 141 -3.36 -18.82 8.07
N GLY A 142 -2.73 -17.72 8.48
CA GLY A 142 -3.01 -16.39 7.94
C GLY A 142 -2.69 -16.29 6.44
N ILE A 143 -1.53 -16.81 6.00
CA ILE A 143 -1.18 -16.87 4.57
C ILE A 143 -2.21 -17.67 3.78
N PHE A 144 -2.61 -18.84 4.28
CA PHE A 144 -3.66 -19.65 3.61
C PHE A 144 -5.00 -18.92 3.54
N ALA A 145 -5.41 -18.24 4.61
CA ALA A 145 -6.65 -17.46 4.63
C ALA A 145 -6.63 -16.31 3.60
N ILE A 146 -5.49 -15.61 3.47
CA ILE A 146 -5.30 -14.56 2.44
C ILE A 146 -5.45 -15.16 1.04
N ILE A 147 -4.76 -16.27 0.75
CA ILE A 147 -4.80 -16.92 -0.57
C ILE A 147 -6.23 -17.34 -0.92
N ILE A 148 -6.95 -17.98 0.01
CA ILE A 148 -8.34 -18.39 -0.18
C ILE A 148 -9.23 -17.17 -0.45
N GLY A 149 -9.08 -16.11 0.34
CA GLY A 149 -9.83 -14.86 0.16
C GLY A 149 -9.64 -14.24 -1.22
N VAL A 150 -8.38 -14.18 -1.69
CA VAL A 150 -8.04 -13.69 -3.03
C VAL A 150 -8.66 -14.55 -4.14
N ILE A 151 -8.63 -15.88 -4.01
CA ILE A 151 -9.26 -16.80 -4.96
C ILE A 151 -10.76 -16.56 -5.03
N LEU A 152 -11.44 -16.47 -3.87
CA LEU A 152 -12.89 -16.25 -3.81
C LEU A 152 -13.30 -14.92 -4.45
N ILE A 153 -12.56 -13.83 -4.16
CA ILE A 153 -12.80 -12.52 -4.80
C ILE A 153 -12.60 -12.61 -6.30
N SER A 154 -11.57 -13.35 -6.76
CA SER A 154 -11.27 -13.50 -8.17
C SER A 154 -12.32 -14.30 -8.94
N MET A 155 -12.94 -15.29 -8.29
CA MET A 155 -14.01 -16.10 -8.88
C MET A 155 -15.29 -15.30 -9.11
N ASN A 156 -15.61 -14.35 -8.23
CA ASN A 156 -16.84 -13.53 -8.34
C ASN A 156 -16.97 -12.83 -9.70
N ASN A 157 -15.83 -12.44 -10.29
CA ASN A 157 -15.79 -11.62 -11.50
C ASN A 157 -15.86 -12.43 -12.81
N HIS A 158 -15.54 -13.72 -12.77
CA HIS A 158 -15.77 -14.59 -13.93
C HIS A 158 -17.27 -14.83 -14.13
N SER A 159 -18.02 -14.94 -13.04
CA SER A 159 -19.48 -15.15 -13.07
C SER A 159 -20.23 -13.96 -13.66
N SER A 160 -19.84 -12.72 -13.33
CA SER A 160 -20.51 -11.50 -13.85
C SER A 160 -20.32 -11.30 -15.34
N LYS A 161 -19.09 -11.45 -15.87
CA LYS A 161 -18.80 -11.32 -17.31
C LYS A 161 -19.44 -12.42 -18.16
N GLN A 162 -19.53 -13.64 -17.64
CA GLN A 162 -20.24 -14.71 -18.33
C GLN A 162 -21.75 -14.44 -18.37
N LEU A 163 -22.33 -13.95 -17.27
CA LEU A 163 -23.75 -13.63 -17.21
C LEU A 163 -24.15 -12.51 -18.20
N GLU A 164 -23.35 -11.44 -18.30
CA GLU A 164 -23.57 -10.38 -19.29
C GLU A 164 -23.49 -10.91 -20.73
N PHE A 165 -22.56 -11.84 -21.03
CA PHE A 165 -22.48 -12.48 -22.34
C PHE A 165 -23.73 -13.31 -22.67
N PHE A 166 -24.34 -13.98 -21.68
CA PHE A 166 -25.57 -14.76 -21.88
C PHE A 166 -26.83 -13.89 -21.99
N LEU A 167 -26.87 -12.73 -21.33
CA LEU A 167 -28.02 -11.82 -21.34
C LEU A 167 -28.04 -10.87 -22.53
N ASN A 168 -26.88 -10.65 -23.18
CA ASN A 168 -26.74 -9.75 -24.33
C ASN A 168 -26.78 -10.49 -25.68
N LYS A 169 -27.38 -11.68 -25.71
CA LYS A 169 -27.61 -12.54 -26.88
C LYS A 169 -29.07 -12.92 -26.97
#